data_AF-A0A2Z6GBS7-F1
#
_entry.id   AF-A0A2Z6GBS7-F1
#
_cell.length_a   1.000
_cell.length_b   1.000
_cell.length_c   1.000
_cell.angle_alpha   90.00
_cell.angle_beta   90.00
_cell.angle_gamma   90.00
#
_symmetry.space_group_name_H-M   'P 1'
#
loop_
_entity.id
_entity.type
_entity.pdbx_description
1 polymer ?
#
loop_
_entity_poly.entity_id
_entity_poly.type
_entity_poly.pdbx_seq_one_letter_code
_entity_poly.pdbx_strand_id
1 'polypeptide(L)'
;MLTKDTVCGMQVESGKHQIEYLGQSYFFCSSQCRERFLANPHLYIGIPGQKAPKQEGMSVIKQRKLRLAQPLSPDHAKLLNESLQSMMGIQAVGIEGNSILVTYDLFQATAEQIEERLAEIGVQLGEDWPECLRRAFVHYEEECEVGNLEVRDDGYAHWRDR
;
A
#
# COMPACT_ATOMS: atom_id res chain seq x y z
N MET A 1 12.74 -13.53 -19.49
CA MET A 1 12.67 -12.05 -19.60
C MET A 1 12.30 -11.52 -18.22
N LEU A 2 12.97 -10.47 -17.76
CA LEU A 2 12.57 -9.78 -16.53
C LEU A 2 11.37 -8.89 -16.88
N THR A 3 10.27 -9.07 -16.17
CA THR A 3 9.08 -8.23 -16.30
C THR A 3 9.02 -7.26 -15.13
N LYS A 4 8.48 -6.06 -15.35
CA LYS A 4 8.28 -5.08 -14.29
C LYS A 4 6.92 -5.33 -13.61
N ASP A 5 6.92 -5.43 -12.29
CA ASP A 5 5.71 -5.45 -11.49
C ASP A 5 4.93 -4.13 -11.69
N THR A 6 3.66 -4.22 -12.07
CA THR A 6 2.83 -3.04 -12.36
C THR A 6 2.42 -2.27 -11.11
N VAL A 7 2.41 -2.91 -9.95
CA VAL A 7 2.10 -2.30 -8.66
C VAL A 7 3.31 -1.62 -8.07
N CYS A 8 4.44 -2.30 -7.91
CA CYS A 8 5.59 -1.75 -7.19
C CYS A 8 6.74 -1.28 -8.12
N GLY A 9 6.76 -1.72 -9.37
CA GLY A 9 7.83 -1.40 -10.32
C GLY A 9 9.11 -2.21 -10.18
N MET A 10 9.14 -3.21 -9.30
CA MET A 10 10.27 -4.12 -9.13
C MET A 10 10.44 -5.04 -10.34
N GLN A 11 11.67 -5.37 -10.71
CA GLN A 11 11.94 -6.36 -11.76
C GLN A 11 11.77 -7.77 -11.19
N VAL A 12 10.98 -8.59 -11.89
CA VAL A 12 10.65 -9.96 -11.46
C VAL A 12 10.94 -10.95 -12.56
N GLU A 13 11.42 -12.12 -12.17
CA GLU A 13 11.48 -13.27 -13.05
C GLU A 13 10.06 -13.80 -13.28
N SER A 14 9.67 -13.90 -14.54
CA SER A 14 8.37 -14.39 -14.96
C SER A 14 8.07 -15.78 -14.37
N GLY A 15 6.97 -15.93 -13.62
CA GLY A 15 6.38 -17.24 -13.30
C GLY A 15 5.84 -17.48 -11.89
N LYS A 16 6.26 -16.73 -10.85
CA LYS A 16 5.82 -17.01 -9.47
C LYS A 16 4.44 -16.46 -9.11
N HIS A 17 4.20 -15.19 -9.40
CA HIS A 17 2.94 -14.51 -9.10
C HIS A 17 2.44 -13.85 -10.38
N GLN A 18 1.75 -14.62 -11.22
CA GLN A 18 1.19 -14.13 -12.47
C GLN A 18 -0.33 -14.23 -12.48
N ILE A 19 -0.97 -13.32 -13.21
CA ILE A 19 -2.40 -13.39 -13.53
C ILE A 19 -2.60 -13.00 -14.99
N GLU A 20 -3.78 -13.36 -15.50
CA GLU A 20 -4.29 -12.81 -16.74
C GLU A 20 -5.44 -11.85 -16.41
N TYR A 21 -5.37 -10.61 -16.90
CA TYR A 21 -6.41 -9.60 -16.75
C TYR A 21 -6.61 -8.89 -18.08
N LEU A 22 -7.86 -8.83 -18.55
CA LEU A 22 -8.23 -8.28 -19.87
C LEU A 22 -7.39 -8.83 -21.05
N GLY A 23 -7.04 -10.12 -21.01
CA GLY A 23 -6.25 -10.79 -22.04
C GLY A 23 -4.76 -10.43 -22.06
N GLN A 24 -4.25 -9.74 -21.02
CA GLN A 24 -2.84 -9.46 -20.82
C GLN A 24 -2.31 -10.15 -19.56
N SER A 25 -1.10 -10.69 -19.65
CA SER A 25 -0.41 -11.29 -18.50
C SER A 25 0.32 -10.23 -17.68
N TYR A 26 0.04 -10.21 -16.37
CA TYR A 26 0.72 -9.37 -15.38
C TYR A 26 1.53 -10.23 -14.42
N PHE A 27 2.69 -9.71 -14.00
CA PHE A 27 3.64 -10.41 -13.14
C PHE A 27 3.94 -9.56 -11.91
N PHE A 28 4.02 -10.19 -10.75
CA PHE A 28 4.18 -9.52 -9.47
C PHE A 28 5.35 -10.10 -8.66
N CYS A 29 5.96 -9.27 -7.81
CA CYS A 29 7.10 -9.66 -6.97
C CYS A 29 6.65 -10.46 -5.75
N SER A 30 5.39 -10.28 -5.32
CA SER A 30 4.78 -10.96 -4.19
C SER A 30 3.29 -11.21 -4.42
N SER A 31 2.69 -12.07 -3.61
CA SER A 31 1.23 -12.25 -3.56
C SER A 31 0.51 -10.96 -3.20
N GLN A 32 1.10 -10.10 -2.37
CA GLN A 32 0.47 -8.82 -1.99
C GLN A 32 0.37 -7.85 -3.16
N CYS A 33 1.42 -7.72 -3.99
CA CYS A 33 1.33 -6.88 -5.20
C CYS A 33 0.25 -7.38 -6.15
N ARG A 34 0.11 -8.71 -6.28
CA ARG A 34 -0.99 -9.32 -7.04
C ARG A 34 -2.36 -8.97 -6.45
N GLU A 35 -2.54 -9.11 -5.15
CA GLU A 35 -3.82 -8.83 -4.48
C GLU A 35 -4.23 -7.36 -4.59
N ARG A 36 -3.28 -6.42 -4.47
CA ARG A 36 -3.54 -4.99 -4.68
C ARG A 36 -3.95 -4.67 -6.09
N PHE A 37 -3.28 -5.29 -7.07
CA PHE A 37 -3.70 -5.18 -8.46
C PHE A 37 -5.12 -5.70 -8.66
N LEU A 38 -5.47 -6.85 -8.09
CA LEU A 38 -6.82 -7.43 -8.23
C LEU A 38 -7.89 -6.60 -7.54
N ALA A 39 -7.56 -5.92 -6.44
CA ALA A 39 -8.50 -5.07 -5.73
C ALA A 39 -8.88 -3.82 -6.53
N ASN A 40 -7.92 -3.20 -7.22
CA ASN A 40 -8.13 -1.95 -7.98
C ASN A 40 -7.22 -1.88 -9.22
N PRO A 41 -7.44 -2.72 -10.24
CA PRO A 41 -6.52 -2.86 -11.38
C PRO A 41 -6.33 -1.56 -12.17
N HIS A 42 -7.38 -0.75 -12.32
CA HIS A 42 -7.30 0.45 -13.17
C HIS A 42 -6.51 1.60 -12.54
N LEU A 43 -6.14 1.50 -11.25
CA LEU A 43 -5.14 2.39 -10.64
C LEU A 43 -3.74 2.19 -11.24
N TYR A 44 -3.45 0.97 -11.71
CA TYR A 44 -2.14 0.56 -12.19
C TYR A 44 -2.04 0.53 -13.72
N ILE A 45 -3.11 0.10 -14.40
CA ILE A 45 -3.11 -0.09 -15.86
C ILE A 45 -3.99 0.89 -16.64
N GLY A 46 -4.84 1.66 -15.97
CA GLY A 46 -5.77 2.59 -16.62
C GLY A 46 -6.84 1.85 -17.43
N ILE A 47 -7.48 2.56 -18.36
CA ILE A 47 -8.44 2.01 -19.32
C ILE A 47 -8.08 2.48 -20.75
N PRO A 48 -8.60 1.86 -21.81
CA PRO A 48 -8.37 2.36 -23.16
C PRO A 48 -8.72 3.84 -23.30
N GLY A 49 -7.75 4.67 -23.67
CA GLY A 49 -7.91 6.13 -23.82
C GLY A 49 -7.60 6.96 -22.57
N GLN A 50 -7.39 6.33 -21.40
CA GLN A 50 -7.06 7.04 -20.15
C GLN A 50 -5.95 6.31 -19.38
N LYS A 51 -4.86 7.02 -19.09
CA LYS A 51 -3.74 6.46 -18.34
C LYS A 51 -4.15 6.19 -16.88
N ALA A 52 -3.49 5.22 -16.28
CA ALA A 52 -3.69 4.94 -14.86
C ALA A 52 -3.21 6.16 -14.02
N PRO A 53 -3.87 6.50 -12.90
CA PRO A 53 -3.38 7.51 -11.97
C PRO A 53 -1.90 7.33 -11.62
N LYS A 54 -1.46 6.09 -11.37
CA LYS A 54 -0.05 5.78 -11.09
C LYS A 54 0.88 6.07 -12.28
N GLN A 55 0.41 5.94 -13.52
CA GLN A 55 1.18 6.24 -14.73
C GLN A 55 1.28 7.76 -14.99
N GLU A 56 0.38 8.56 -14.42
CA GLU A 56 0.41 10.02 -14.47
C GLU A 56 1.23 10.64 -13.32
N GLY A 57 1.84 9.80 -12.47
CA GLY A 57 2.60 10.25 -11.31
C GLY A 57 1.73 10.69 -10.14
N MET A 58 0.43 10.37 -10.15
CA MET A 58 -0.42 10.57 -8.98
C MET A 58 0.01 9.63 -7.85
N SER A 59 -0.01 10.16 -6.64
CA SER A 59 0.19 9.41 -5.39
C SER A 59 -0.94 9.73 -4.44
N VAL A 60 -1.36 8.75 -3.66
CA VAL A 60 -2.47 8.91 -2.71
C VAL A 60 -1.88 8.88 -1.33
N ILE A 61 -1.53 10.06 -0.84
CA ILE A 61 -0.79 10.18 0.41
C ILE A 61 -1.75 10.17 1.58
N LYS A 62 -1.66 9.13 2.38
CA LYS A 62 -2.38 8.98 3.64
C LYS A 62 -1.44 9.27 4.79
N GLN A 63 -1.95 9.98 5.80
CA GLN A 63 -1.27 10.15 7.06
C GLN A 63 -2.11 9.48 8.16
N ARG A 64 -1.48 8.62 8.96
CA ARG A 64 -2.16 7.88 10.02
C ARG A 64 -1.42 8.02 11.34
N LYS A 65 -2.18 8.26 12.41
CA LYS A 65 -1.66 8.36 13.78
C LYS A 65 -2.02 7.10 14.54
N LEU A 66 -1.00 6.43 15.04
CA LEU A 66 -1.07 5.16 15.76
C LEU A 66 -0.77 5.45 17.22
N ARG A 67 -1.59 4.95 18.12
CA ARG A 67 -1.41 5.14 19.56
C ARG A 67 -0.81 3.88 20.18
N LEU A 68 0.32 4.06 20.84
CA LEU A 68 1.00 3.07 21.64
C LEU A 68 0.44 3.07 23.06
N ALA A 69 0.42 1.89 23.70
CA ALA A 69 0.07 1.77 25.11
C ALA A 69 1.06 2.52 26.01
N GLN A 70 2.34 2.49 25.64
CA GLN A 70 3.43 3.16 26.35
C GLN A 70 4.41 3.81 25.35
N PRO A 71 5.15 4.85 25.77
CA PRO A 71 6.20 5.45 24.96
C PRO A 71 7.30 4.45 24.60
N LEU A 72 7.88 4.61 23.41
CA LEU A 72 9.06 3.85 23.02
C LEU A 72 10.31 4.38 23.75
N SER A 73 11.23 3.48 24.08
CA SER A 73 12.59 3.89 24.43
C SER A 73 13.25 4.55 23.19
N PRO A 74 14.25 5.42 23.38
CA PRO A 74 14.94 6.06 22.25
C PRO A 74 15.52 5.06 21.25
N ASP A 75 16.09 3.96 21.74
CA ASP A 75 16.68 2.91 20.89
C ASP A 75 15.60 2.18 20.06
N HIS A 76 14.47 1.87 20.69
CA HIS A 76 13.34 1.22 20.02
C HIS A 76 12.67 2.14 19.00
N ALA A 77 12.55 3.44 19.32
CA ALA A 77 12.01 4.44 18.40
C ALA A 77 12.90 4.57 17.15
N LYS A 78 14.22 4.55 17.32
CA LYS A 78 15.16 4.61 16.20
C LYS A 78 15.05 3.38 15.31
N LEU A 79 15.06 2.18 15.89
CA LEU A 79 14.94 0.91 15.16
C LEU A 79 13.63 0.88 14.34
N LEU A 80 12.52 1.28 14.96
CA LEU A 80 11.23 1.33 14.28
C LEU A 80 11.23 2.32 13.12
N ASN A 81 11.75 3.53 13.35
CA ASN A 81 11.79 4.56 12.33
C ASN A 81 12.62 4.09 11.11
N GLU A 82 13.80 3.52 11.34
CA GLU A 82 14.66 2.97 10.27
C GLU A 82 13.96 1.84 9.50
N SER A 83 13.27 0.95 10.22
CA SER A 83 12.58 -0.18 9.61
C SER A 83 11.37 0.27 8.76
N LEU A 84 10.54 1.20 9.25
CA LEU A 84 9.42 1.73 8.47
C LEU A 84 9.90 2.57 7.29
N GLN A 85 10.94 3.39 7.45
CA GLN A 85 11.49 4.17 6.34
C GLN A 85 12.11 3.30 5.24
N SER A 86 12.47 2.04 5.54
CA SER A 86 12.93 1.08 4.53
C SER A 86 11.80 0.50 3.67
N MET A 87 10.54 0.65 4.08
CA MET A 87 9.39 0.17 3.33
C MET A 87 9.12 1.07 2.12
N MET A 88 8.84 0.45 0.98
CA MET A 88 8.40 1.17 -0.22
C MET A 88 7.05 1.83 0.04
N GLY A 89 6.94 3.13 -0.30
CA GLY A 89 5.71 3.90 -0.13
C GLY A 89 5.62 4.71 1.16
N ILE A 90 6.49 4.48 2.15
CA ILE A 90 6.55 5.33 3.35
C ILE A 90 7.27 6.63 3.00
N GLN A 91 6.61 7.76 3.23
CA GLN A 91 7.16 9.09 2.97
C GLN A 91 7.69 9.77 4.21
N ALA A 92 7.03 9.56 5.35
CA ALA A 92 7.48 10.12 6.63
C ALA A 92 7.03 9.25 7.79
N VAL A 93 7.84 9.26 8.86
CA VAL A 93 7.51 8.65 10.15
C VAL A 93 7.90 9.65 11.23
N GLY A 94 6.96 9.95 12.12
CA GLY A 94 7.16 10.77 13.30
C GLY A 94 6.82 9.97 14.55
N ILE A 95 7.65 10.05 15.59
CA ILE A 95 7.38 9.39 16.87
C ILE A 95 7.39 10.45 17.95
N GLU A 96 6.24 10.65 18.60
CA GLU A 96 6.06 11.65 19.63
C GLU A 96 5.37 11.02 20.85
N GLY A 97 6.12 10.89 21.95
CA GLY A 97 5.64 10.26 23.17
C GLY A 97 5.18 8.82 22.91
N ASN A 98 3.87 8.59 22.99
CA ASN A 98 3.24 7.29 22.73
C ASN A 98 2.47 7.26 21.40
N SER A 99 2.78 8.17 20.46
CA SER A 99 2.14 8.20 19.16
C SER A 99 3.16 8.02 18.05
N ILE A 100 2.79 7.24 17.04
CA ILE A 100 3.52 7.13 15.78
C ILE A 100 2.66 7.75 14.69
N LEU A 101 3.20 8.70 13.95
CA LEU A 101 2.59 9.28 12.76
C LEU A 101 3.28 8.69 11.55
N VAL A 102 2.54 8.03 10.66
CA VAL A 102 3.08 7.45 9.42
C VAL A 102 2.39 8.10 8.24
N THR A 103 3.16 8.62 7.31
CA THR A 103 2.69 9.17 6.04
C THR A 103 3.15 8.26 4.91
N TYR A 104 2.22 7.78 4.10
CA TYR A 104 2.48 6.75 3.09
C TYR A 104 1.59 6.87 1.86
N ASP A 105 2.10 6.40 0.73
CA ASP A 105 1.38 6.30 -0.53
C ASP A 105 0.57 5.00 -0.56
N LEU A 106 -0.76 5.11 -0.63
CA LEU A 106 -1.67 3.96 -0.69
C LEU A 106 -1.46 3.10 -1.94
N PHE A 107 -0.79 3.62 -2.98
CA PHE A 107 -0.40 2.82 -4.13
C PHE A 107 0.83 1.93 -3.89
N GLN A 108 1.53 2.11 -2.76
CA GLN A 108 2.81 1.45 -2.48
C GLN A 108 2.87 0.77 -1.10
N ALA A 109 2.16 1.28 -0.08
CA ALA A 109 2.04 0.68 1.25
C ALA A 109 0.58 0.62 1.73
N THR A 110 0.19 -0.42 2.45
CA THR A 110 -1.13 -0.51 3.13
C THR A 110 -0.97 -0.38 4.63
N ALA A 111 -2.04 -0.05 5.36
CA ALA A 111 -2.01 -0.12 6.83
C ALA A 111 -1.61 -1.52 7.31
N GLU A 112 -2.12 -2.59 6.70
CA GLU A 112 -1.79 -3.97 7.06
C GLU A 112 -0.29 -4.26 6.94
N GLN A 113 0.37 -3.83 5.87
CA GLN A 113 1.82 -3.98 5.72
C GLN A 113 2.60 -3.20 6.79
N ILE A 114 2.11 -2.02 7.15
CA ILE A 114 2.70 -1.22 8.22
C ILE A 114 2.50 -1.94 9.56
N GLU A 115 1.32 -2.52 9.81
CA GLU A 115 1.02 -3.31 11.01
C GLU A 115 1.88 -4.56 11.13
N GLU A 116 2.01 -5.35 10.05
CA GLU A 116 2.88 -6.52 10.02
C GLU A 116 4.31 -6.14 10.34
N ARG A 117 4.82 -5.06 9.72
CA ARG A 117 6.18 -4.59 9.97
C ARG A 117 6.36 -4.10 11.40
N LEU A 118 5.40 -3.36 11.93
CA LEU A 118 5.39 -2.93 13.32
C LEU A 118 5.33 -4.12 14.28
N ALA A 119 4.55 -5.16 13.96
CA ALA A 119 4.42 -6.37 14.75
C ALA A 119 5.72 -7.19 14.74
N GLU A 120 6.39 -7.34 13.59
CA GLU A 120 7.71 -7.98 13.48
C GLU A 120 8.75 -7.29 14.35
N ILE A 121 8.81 -5.96 14.31
CA ILE A 121 9.68 -5.18 15.19
C ILE A 121 9.23 -5.37 16.64
N GLY A 122 7.93 -5.43 16.90
CA GLY A 122 7.36 -5.75 18.20
C GLY A 122 7.83 -7.05 18.79
N VAL A 123 7.95 -8.11 18.00
CA VAL A 123 8.58 -9.37 18.46
C VAL A 123 10.01 -9.13 18.95
N GLN A 124 10.75 -8.19 18.36
CA GLN A 124 12.08 -7.78 18.83
C GLN A 124 12.03 -6.89 20.08
N LEU A 125 10.91 -6.20 20.33
CA LEU A 125 10.70 -5.29 21.47
C LEU A 125 9.93 -5.92 22.66
N GLY A 126 9.32 -7.09 22.48
CA GLY A 126 8.51 -7.82 23.49
C GLY A 126 7.09 -8.20 22.99
N GLU A 127 6.56 -9.33 23.48
CA GLU A 127 5.36 -9.99 22.92
C GLU A 127 4.03 -9.22 23.10
N ASP A 128 3.92 -8.31 24.07
CA ASP A 128 2.66 -7.61 24.39
C ASP A 128 2.32 -6.43 23.45
N TRP A 129 3.30 -6.00 22.64
CA TRP A 129 3.22 -4.75 21.89
C TRP A 129 2.38 -4.81 20.59
N PRO A 130 2.43 -5.89 19.78
CA PRO A 130 1.59 -6.03 18.59
C PRO A 130 0.08 -6.04 18.92
N GLU A 131 -0.31 -6.63 20.04
CA GLU A 131 -1.71 -6.66 20.53
C GLU A 131 -2.23 -5.24 20.79
N CYS A 132 -1.40 -4.39 21.41
CA CYS A 132 -1.73 -3.01 21.70
C CYS A 132 -1.93 -2.18 20.43
N LEU A 133 -1.11 -2.41 19.41
CA LEU A 133 -1.24 -1.76 18.11
C LEU A 133 -2.47 -2.26 17.35
N ARG A 134 -2.72 -3.56 17.28
CA ARG A 134 -3.93 -4.11 16.63
C ARG A 134 -5.21 -3.43 17.14
N ARG A 135 -5.31 -3.16 18.44
CA ARG A 135 -6.44 -2.44 19.04
C ARG A 135 -6.52 -0.96 18.65
N ALA A 136 -5.40 -0.32 18.33
CA ALA A 136 -5.34 1.06 17.85
C ALA A 136 -5.64 1.19 16.33
N PHE A 137 -5.55 0.09 15.58
CA PHE A 137 -5.62 0.06 14.12
C PHE A 137 -6.96 -0.38 13.54
N VAL A 138 -7.90 -0.84 14.37
CA VAL A 138 -9.27 -1.16 13.94
C VAL A 138 -9.91 0.12 13.39
N HIS A 139 -9.93 0.30 12.06
CA HIS A 139 -11.04 0.87 11.29
C HIS A 139 -10.80 0.77 9.77
N TYR A 140 -11.87 0.31 9.13
CA TYR A 140 -12.13 -0.01 7.72
C TYR A 140 -12.33 1.28 6.89
N GLU A 141 -11.27 2.03 6.59
CA GLU A 141 -11.39 3.31 5.85
C GLU A 141 -10.53 3.39 4.57
N GLU A 142 -9.49 2.56 4.41
CA GLU A 142 -8.55 2.72 3.29
C GLU A 142 -9.07 2.17 1.96
N GLU A 143 -9.80 1.04 1.99
CA GLU A 143 -10.34 0.41 0.78
C GLU A 143 -11.32 1.34 0.05
N CYS A 144 -12.09 2.16 0.78
CA CYS A 144 -13.05 3.11 0.19
C CYS A 144 -12.36 4.31 -0.50
N GLU A 145 -11.24 4.79 0.03
CA GLU A 145 -10.53 5.94 -0.54
C GLU A 145 -9.80 5.56 -1.83
N VAL A 146 -9.25 4.36 -1.89
CA VAL A 146 -8.56 3.82 -3.08
C VAL A 146 -9.56 3.48 -4.20
N GLY A 147 -10.71 2.89 -3.86
CA GLY A 147 -11.75 2.53 -4.85
C GLY A 147 -12.45 3.72 -5.50
N ASN A 148 -12.45 4.90 -4.87
CA ASN A 148 -12.97 6.13 -5.48
C ASN A 148 -12.05 6.75 -6.54
N LEU A 149 -10.77 6.38 -6.53
CA LEU A 149 -9.76 6.89 -7.46
C LEU A 149 -9.54 5.97 -8.66
N GLU A 150 -10.16 4.80 -8.65
CA GLU A 150 -10.12 3.90 -9.78
C GLU A 150 -10.85 4.53 -10.97
N VAL A 151 -10.19 4.55 -12.13
CA VAL A 151 -10.81 4.99 -13.37
C VAL A 151 -11.87 3.95 -13.73
N ARG A 152 -13.15 4.36 -13.64
CA ARG A 152 -14.28 3.53 -14.03
C ARG A 152 -14.58 3.75 -15.50
N ASP A 153 -14.87 2.65 -16.20
CA ASP A 153 -15.50 2.74 -17.51
C ASP A 153 -16.95 3.17 -17.29
N ASP A 154 -17.20 4.48 -17.36
CA ASP A 154 -18.55 5.03 -17.39
C ASP A 154 -19.15 4.65 -18.74
N GLY A 155 -19.66 3.43 -18.86
CA GLY A 155 -20.18 2.81 -20.09
C GLY A 155 -21.38 3.49 -20.76
N TYR A 156 -21.53 4.81 -20.67
CA TYR A 156 -22.56 5.61 -21.35
C TYR A 156 -21.98 6.87 -21.98
N ALA A 157 -21.20 6.70 -23.06
CA ALA A 157 -21.04 7.73 -24.08
C ALA A 157 -21.25 7.12 -25.47
N HIS A 158 -22.40 6.49 -25.68
CA HIS A 158 -22.80 5.99 -27.00
C HIS A 158 -24.05 6.72 -27.54
N TRP A 159 -23.82 7.46 -28.63
CA TRP A 159 -24.74 7.92 -29.68
C TRP A 159 -25.64 9.15 -29.43
N ARG A 160 -25.20 10.30 -29.97
CA ARG A 160 -26.05 11.18 -30.79
C ARG A 160 -25.18 12.05 -31.69
N ASP A 161 -24.93 11.56 -32.89
CA ASP A 161 -24.79 12.40 -34.09
C ASP A 161 -25.17 11.53 -35.30
N ARG A 162 -26.45 11.57 -35.63
CA ARG A 162 -26.99 11.32 -36.96
C ARG A 162 -28.19 12.22 -37.16
#